data_AF-A0A502MEG8-F1
#
_entry.id   AF-A0A502MEG8-F1
#
_cell.length_a   1.000
_cell.length_b   1.000
_cell.length_c   1.000
_cell.angle_alpha   90.00
_cell.angle_beta   90.00
_cell.angle_gamma   90.00
#
_symmetry.space_group_name_H-M   'P 1'
#
loop_
_entity.id
_entity.type
_entity.pdbx_description
1 polymer ?
#
loop_
_entity_poly.entity_id
_entity_poly.type
_entity_poly.pdbx_seq_one_letter_code
_entity_poly.pdbx_strand_id
1 'polypeptide(L)'
;MAVDRTIIESVRLVGADGVGVEYPWQPNIWYLIRDDHPYLDILTRGRLAMARGDTRLQSLDEPAQDGTQWQRWDFETELARQRRLGEMSLPLKVPKDCALRCYVIPTSLLNYRDVVAMVEDIEEQVGFAAAWDMIAERPERSWSRRSSGSRMAMPSELVRCLDEELRAALSIRSNPFKELGPHSRRGVPLAENAIVSHWAMRRWGQLRDSAGGVAIELRSLRSKGGRSNPDGRQVKLDEQIRQLSLIEQRLERLKSTLARLGNDSEMATVVYPSPLFQRDYRLRTLLRAFAPPVSEALSDIESSRSHYPPVFLNSLWELWGAVWLVKELRRLGFSGSCLTDGPNLARSCSWRLKRDDIVIELDFEPEPVFVDYEKLPPAHERDVPALEWAARNQELDPERPYLGLEMRCSPDYLVRITTPNGRFLMVGDASLASPRHHGKKVEKADAKPFTVERYRRTMGWSIEDQVVRCHPMGGFVIFPSPASAWVDLQRLPGAGDCTLLCPSPLGDREASRRLEGLLFMVAPEIRTPMSSA
;
A
#
# COMPACT_ATOMS: atom_id res chain seq x y z
N MET A 1 -42.66 -20.77 -26.35
CA MET A 1 -41.45 -20.06 -26.79
C MET A 1 -40.57 -19.85 -25.57
N ALA A 2 -39.49 -20.61 -25.43
CA ALA A 2 -38.56 -20.46 -24.32
C ALA A 2 -37.85 -19.11 -24.46
N VAL A 3 -37.84 -18.31 -23.39
CA VAL A 3 -37.05 -17.08 -23.35
C VAL A 3 -35.59 -17.48 -23.46
N ASP A 4 -34.91 -17.10 -24.56
CA ASP A 4 -33.48 -17.38 -24.77
C ASP A 4 -32.67 -16.84 -23.58
N ARG A 5 -32.41 -17.73 -22.63
CA ARG A 5 -31.65 -17.45 -21.41
C ARG A 5 -30.20 -17.34 -21.82
N THR A 6 -29.57 -16.20 -21.54
CA THR A 6 -28.11 -16.07 -21.67
C THR A 6 -27.43 -17.05 -20.72
N ILE A 7 -26.57 -17.89 -21.28
CA ILE A 7 -25.70 -18.81 -20.55
C ILE A 7 -24.27 -18.55 -21.00
N ILE A 8 -23.33 -18.45 -20.06
CA ILE A 8 -21.90 -18.44 -20.39
C ILE A 8 -21.46 -19.91 -20.37
N GLU A 9 -20.87 -20.39 -21.47
CA GLU A 9 -20.53 -21.81 -21.63
C GLU A 9 -19.08 -22.06 -21.26
N SER A 10 -18.22 -21.23 -21.82
CA SER A 10 -16.78 -21.36 -21.76
C SER A 10 -16.15 -20.02 -21.54
N VAL A 11 -14.91 -20.07 -21.04
CA VAL A 11 -14.00 -18.95 -21.04
C VAL A 11 -12.74 -19.33 -21.80
N ARG A 12 -12.09 -18.36 -22.41
CA ARG A 12 -10.82 -18.56 -23.10
C ARG A 12 -9.78 -17.59 -22.54
N LEU A 13 -8.63 -18.16 -22.21
CA LEU A 13 -7.48 -17.47 -21.62
C LEU A 13 -6.29 -17.61 -22.55
N VAL A 14 -5.42 -16.60 -22.63
CA VAL A 14 -4.20 -16.69 -23.43
C VAL A 14 -3.05 -17.26 -22.60
N GLY A 15 -2.45 -18.34 -23.09
CA GLY A 15 -1.27 -18.97 -22.53
C GLY A 15 0.02 -18.18 -22.77
N ALA A 16 1.12 -18.63 -22.17
CA ALA A 16 2.44 -18.00 -22.32
C ALA A 16 3.00 -18.06 -23.76
N ASP A 17 2.52 -19.02 -24.55
CA ASP A 17 2.82 -19.23 -25.96
C ASP A 17 1.93 -18.39 -26.89
N GLY A 18 1.04 -17.56 -26.34
CA GLY A 18 0.08 -16.76 -27.10
C GLY A 18 -1.11 -17.58 -27.61
N VAL A 19 -1.22 -18.86 -27.24
CA VAL A 19 -2.32 -19.72 -27.67
C VAL A 19 -3.49 -19.61 -26.70
N GLY A 20 -4.70 -19.43 -27.23
CA GLY A 20 -5.92 -19.41 -26.43
C GLY A 20 -6.29 -20.81 -25.95
N VAL A 21 -6.43 -21.00 -24.64
CA VAL A 21 -6.90 -22.22 -24.01
C VAL A 21 -8.33 -22.02 -23.51
N GLU A 22 -9.24 -22.89 -23.93
CA GLU A 22 -10.63 -22.87 -23.54
C GLU A 22 -10.87 -23.71 -22.28
N TYR A 23 -11.66 -23.19 -21.35
CA TYR A 23 -12.09 -23.86 -20.14
C TYR A 23 -13.61 -23.74 -19.98
N PRO A 24 -14.28 -24.77 -19.42
CA PRO A 24 -15.68 -24.63 -19.01
C PRO A 24 -15.86 -23.48 -18.02
N TRP A 25 -16.92 -22.69 -18.22
CA TRP A 25 -17.21 -21.58 -17.32
C TRP A 25 -17.70 -22.07 -15.95
N GLN A 26 -17.14 -21.49 -14.89
CA GLN A 26 -17.54 -21.74 -13.52
C GLN A 26 -17.71 -20.40 -12.77
N PRO A 27 -18.91 -20.08 -12.24
CA PRO A 27 -19.22 -18.76 -11.67
C PRO A 27 -18.35 -18.33 -10.47
N ASN A 28 -17.76 -19.29 -9.77
CA ASN A 28 -17.00 -19.05 -8.54
C ASN A 28 -15.48 -19.18 -8.73
N ILE A 29 -15.02 -19.49 -9.94
CA ILE A 29 -13.59 -19.57 -10.25
C ILE A 29 -13.04 -18.17 -10.56
N TRP A 30 -11.82 -17.93 -10.11
CA TRP A 30 -10.99 -16.81 -10.54
C TRP A 30 -10.04 -17.31 -11.61
N TYR A 31 -10.19 -16.81 -12.83
CA TYR A 31 -9.34 -17.19 -13.95
C TYR A 31 -8.05 -16.38 -13.94
N LEU A 32 -6.91 -17.05 -14.09
CA LEU A 32 -5.61 -16.40 -14.12
C LEU A 32 -5.40 -15.72 -15.48
N ILE A 33 -5.18 -14.41 -15.47
CA ILE A 33 -4.93 -13.59 -16.65
C ILE A 33 -3.53 -12.99 -16.55
N ARG A 34 -2.81 -12.94 -17.65
CA ARG A 34 -1.50 -12.27 -17.73
C ARG A 34 -1.70 -10.79 -18.07
N ASP A 35 -0.94 -9.90 -17.46
CA ASP A 35 -1.06 -8.45 -17.74
C ASP A 35 -0.54 -8.02 -19.12
N ASP A 36 0.17 -8.89 -19.85
CA ASP A 36 0.52 -8.72 -21.26
C ASP A 36 -0.63 -9.07 -22.21
N HIS A 37 -1.63 -9.82 -21.73
CA HIS A 37 -2.90 -10.14 -22.40
C HIS A 37 -4.09 -9.82 -21.48
N PRO A 38 -4.34 -8.53 -21.19
CA PRO A 38 -5.26 -8.04 -20.15
C PRO A 38 -6.75 -8.14 -20.53
N TYR A 39 -7.20 -9.33 -20.91
CA TYR A 39 -8.59 -9.56 -21.28
C TYR A 39 -9.06 -10.98 -20.97
N LEU A 40 -10.37 -11.15 -20.81
CA LEU A 40 -11.04 -12.44 -20.68
C LEU A 40 -12.05 -12.61 -21.82
N ASP A 41 -11.90 -13.67 -22.60
CA ASP A 41 -12.88 -14.03 -23.62
C ASP A 41 -13.90 -15.00 -23.02
N ILE A 42 -15.18 -14.77 -23.28
CA ILE A 42 -16.29 -15.62 -22.82
C ILE A 42 -17.14 -16.05 -24.01
N LEU A 43 -17.55 -17.31 -24.02
CA LEU A 43 -18.49 -17.84 -25.01
C LEU A 43 -19.89 -17.81 -24.39
N THR A 44 -20.82 -17.13 -25.05
CA THR A 44 -22.21 -17.02 -24.60
C THR A 44 -23.14 -17.75 -25.55
N ARG A 45 -24.14 -18.44 -24.99
CA ARG A 45 -25.26 -19.04 -25.73
C ARG A 45 -26.52 -18.19 -25.52
N GLY A 46 -27.27 -17.94 -26.59
CA GLY A 46 -28.45 -17.09 -26.57
C GLY A 46 -28.09 -15.61 -26.71
N ARG A 47 -28.58 -14.74 -25.82
CA ARG A 47 -28.28 -13.30 -25.87
C ARG A 47 -26.91 -12.99 -25.28
N LEU A 48 -26.27 -11.93 -25.75
CA LEU A 48 -25.01 -11.41 -25.21
C LEU A 48 -25.07 -11.14 -23.70
N ALA A 49 -23.97 -11.45 -23.02
CA ALA A 49 -23.76 -11.03 -21.64
C ALA A 49 -23.62 -9.50 -21.56
N MET A 50 -24.11 -8.94 -20.46
CA MET A 50 -24.07 -7.50 -20.19
C MET A 50 -23.54 -7.26 -18.78
N ALA A 51 -22.55 -6.38 -18.65
CA ALA A 51 -22.06 -5.94 -17.35
C ALA A 51 -23.07 -5.02 -16.64
N ARG A 52 -22.94 -4.89 -15.31
CA ARG A 52 -23.53 -3.78 -14.56
C ARG A 52 -22.57 -2.59 -14.59
N GLY A 53 -23.04 -1.42 -15.01
CA GLY A 53 -22.25 -0.19 -15.09
C GLY A 53 -21.87 0.18 -16.54
N ASP A 54 -20.81 0.98 -16.68
CA ASP A 54 -20.39 1.58 -17.95
C ASP A 54 -19.49 0.67 -18.80
N THR A 55 -18.92 -0.38 -18.20
CA THR A 55 -18.07 -1.35 -18.90
C THR A 55 -18.87 -2.15 -19.93
N ARG A 56 -18.39 -2.22 -21.17
CA ARG A 56 -19.04 -2.99 -22.25
C ARG A 56 -18.16 -4.17 -22.64
N LEU A 57 -18.80 -5.34 -22.79
CA LEU A 57 -18.17 -6.53 -23.37
C LEU A 57 -18.16 -6.39 -24.89
N GLN A 58 -16.98 -6.45 -25.50
CA GLN A 58 -16.81 -6.33 -26.94
C GLN A 58 -17.21 -7.63 -27.61
N SER A 59 -17.93 -7.60 -28.73
CA SER A 59 -18.22 -8.84 -29.49
C SER A 59 -17.00 -9.18 -30.35
N LEU A 60 -16.67 -10.47 -30.46
CA LEU A 60 -15.60 -10.96 -31.31
C LEU A 60 -16.17 -11.58 -32.58
N ASP A 61 -15.61 -11.21 -33.74
CA ASP A 61 -16.01 -11.69 -35.06
C ASP A 61 -15.36 -13.04 -35.40
N GLU A 62 -15.42 -13.98 -34.45
CA GLU A 62 -14.81 -15.30 -34.57
C GLU A 62 -15.89 -16.37 -34.85
N PRO A 63 -15.56 -17.41 -35.65
CA PRO A 63 -16.49 -18.49 -35.90
C PRO A 63 -16.81 -19.25 -34.61
N ALA A 64 -18.08 -19.27 -34.24
CA ALA A 64 -18.62 -20.00 -33.08
C ALA A 64 -19.68 -21.01 -33.55
N GLN A 65 -20.01 -21.98 -32.70
CA GLN A 65 -21.08 -22.93 -32.99
C GLN A 65 -22.44 -22.21 -33.09
N ASP A 66 -23.37 -22.77 -33.86
CA ASP A 66 -24.69 -22.18 -34.07
C ASP A 66 -25.37 -21.81 -32.74
N GLY A 67 -25.75 -20.52 -32.62
CA GLY A 67 -26.41 -19.97 -31.42
C GLY A 67 -25.47 -19.56 -30.29
N THR A 68 -24.15 -19.57 -30.51
CA THR A 68 -23.14 -19.08 -29.58
C THR A 68 -22.33 -17.91 -30.15
N GLN A 69 -21.79 -17.05 -29.28
CA GLN A 69 -20.98 -15.90 -29.67
C GLN A 69 -19.91 -15.58 -28.63
N TRP A 70 -18.71 -15.29 -29.12
CA TRP A 70 -17.59 -14.84 -28.29
C TRP A 70 -17.71 -13.35 -27.95
N GLN A 71 -17.43 -13.03 -26.69
CA GLN A 71 -17.30 -11.66 -26.20
C GLN A 71 -16.01 -11.50 -25.39
N ARG A 72 -15.41 -10.32 -25.46
CA ARG A 72 -14.21 -9.94 -24.73
C ARG A 72 -14.51 -8.93 -23.64
N TRP A 73 -14.11 -9.25 -22.42
CA TRP A 73 -13.89 -8.27 -21.37
C TRP A 73 -12.45 -7.78 -21.46
N ASP A 74 -12.26 -6.60 -22.05
CA ASP A 74 -10.95 -5.93 -22.13
C ASP A 74 -10.80 -4.94 -20.98
N PHE A 75 -9.71 -5.06 -20.23
CA PHE A 75 -9.38 -4.20 -19.11
C PHE A 75 -7.94 -3.66 -19.20
N GLU A 76 -7.35 -3.63 -20.41
CA GLU A 76 -6.01 -3.08 -20.67
C GLU A 76 -5.88 -1.64 -20.18
N THR A 77 -6.87 -0.80 -20.47
CA THR A 77 -6.83 0.62 -20.08
C THR A 77 -6.96 0.80 -18.56
N GLU A 78 -7.75 -0.05 -17.88
CA GLU A 78 -7.88 -0.04 -16.43
C GLU A 78 -6.57 -0.46 -15.76
N LEU A 79 -5.96 -1.54 -16.25
CA LEU A 79 -4.65 -2.01 -15.81
C LEU A 79 -3.53 -1.04 -16.11
N ALA A 80 -3.53 -0.39 -17.27
CA ALA A 80 -2.48 0.56 -17.63
C ALA A 80 -2.50 1.82 -16.74
N ARG A 81 -3.69 2.27 -16.32
CA ARG A 81 -3.88 3.50 -15.54
C ARG A 81 -3.78 3.28 -14.04
N GLN A 82 -4.42 2.24 -13.53
CA GLN A 82 -4.49 1.97 -12.09
C GLN A 82 -3.43 0.97 -11.63
N ARG A 83 -2.79 0.26 -12.59
CA ARG A 83 -1.82 -0.82 -12.33
C ARG A 83 -2.30 -1.80 -11.29
N ARG A 84 -3.61 -2.04 -11.34
CA ARG A 84 -4.35 -2.87 -10.41
C ARG A 84 -4.21 -4.33 -10.80
N LEU A 85 -3.15 -4.98 -10.33
CA LEU A 85 -2.98 -6.42 -10.53
C LEU A 85 -3.86 -7.22 -9.55
N GLY A 86 -3.87 -8.54 -9.63
CA GLY A 86 -4.69 -9.38 -8.74
C GLY A 86 -6.20 -9.35 -9.04
N GLU A 87 -7.04 -9.32 -8.01
CA GLU A 87 -8.48 -9.57 -8.12
C GLU A 87 -9.25 -8.45 -8.87
N MET A 88 -9.75 -8.80 -10.05
CA MET A 88 -10.70 -8.03 -10.85
C MET A 88 -12.02 -8.78 -10.99
N SER A 89 -13.13 -8.09 -10.71
CA SER A 89 -14.48 -8.66 -10.81
C SER A 89 -15.39 -7.73 -11.58
N LEU A 90 -16.07 -8.27 -12.59
CA LEU A 90 -17.08 -7.56 -13.36
C LEU A 90 -18.46 -8.14 -13.05
N PRO A 91 -19.29 -7.46 -12.22
CA PRO A 91 -20.64 -7.92 -11.95
C PRO A 91 -21.50 -7.85 -13.22
N LEU A 92 -22.26 -8.90 -13.50
CA LEU A 92 -23.11 -8.99 -14.69
C LEU A 92 -24.56 -8.60 -14.38
N LYS A 93 -25.17 -7.88 -15.32
CA LYS A 93 -26.62 -7.64 -15.39
C LYS A 93 -27.30 -8.84 -16.03
N VAL A 94 -26.66 -9.41 -17.05
CA VAL A 94 -27.10 -10.58 -17.80
C VAL A 94 -25.88 -11.48 -18.04
N PRO A 95 -25.89 -12.75 -17.60
CA PRO A 95 -26.90 -13.39 -16.76
C PRO A 95 -26.99 -12.75 -15.36
N LYS A 96 -28.15 -12.88 -14.70
CA LYS A 96 -28.36 -12.34 -13.33
C LYS A 96 -27.50 -13.10 -12.32
N ASP A 97 -27.13 -12.39 -11.24
CA ASP A 97 -26.38 -12.93 -10.09
C ASP A 97 -25.05 -13.62 -10.44
N CYS A 98 -24.47 -13.24 -11.58
CA CYS A 98 -23.19 -13.72 -12.06
C CYS A 98 -22.16 -12.59 -12.04
N ALA A 99 -20.89 -12.94 -11.95
CA ALA A 99 -19.77 -12.03 -12.13
C ALA A 99 -18.67 -12.74 -12.90
N LEU A 100 -17.98 -12.01 -13.79
CA LEU A 100 -16.70 -12.47 -14.33
C LEU A 100 -15.62 -12.16 -13.31
N ARG A 101 -14.73 -13.13 -13.05
CA ARG A 101 -13.71 -13.03 -12.01
C ARG A 101 -12.36 -13.42 -12.59
N CYS A 102 -11.43 -12.48 -12.59
CA CYS A 102 -10.09 -12.64 -13.11
C CYS A 102 -9.06 -12.29 -12.03
N TYR A 103 -7.97 -13.02 -12.00
CA TYR A 103 -6.79 -12.68 -11.20
C TYR A 103 -5.66 -12.32 -12.17
N VAL A 104 -5.23 -11.06 -12.16
CA VAL A 104 -4.21 -10.56 -13.09
C VAL A 104 -2.81 -10.77 -12.50
N ILE A 105 -1.95 -11.48 -13.23
CA ILE A 105 -0.57 -11.82 -12.88
C ILE A 105 0.39 -10.88 -13.63
N PRO A 106 1.40 -10.30 -12.95
CA PRO A 106 2.43 -9.51 -13.60
C PRO A 106 3.36 -10.39 -14.45
N THR A 107 3.48 -10.02 -15.71
CA THR A 107 4.28 -10.68 -16.75
C THR A 107 4.92 -9.69 -17.73
N SER A 108 4.33 -8.51 -17.93
CA SER A 108 4.70 -7.56 -18.98
C SER A 108 5.90 -6.68 -18.62
N LEU A 109 5.99 -6.23 -17.36
CA LEU A 109 7.06 -5.32 -16.88
C LEU A 109 7.92 -5.95 -15.80
N LEU A 110 7.29 -6.72 -14.93
CA LEU A 110 7.90 -7.47 -13.84
C LEU A 110 7.33 -8.88 -13.91
N ASN A 111 8.16 -9.87 -13.64
CA ASN A 111 7.72 -11.23 -13.39
C ASN A 111 7.69 -11.50 -11.87
N TYR A 112 7.20 -12.67 -11.47
CA TYR A 112 7.13 -13.06 -10.07
C TYR A 112 8.49 -12.99 -9.35
N ARG A 113 9.57 -13.46 -9.99
CA ARG A 113 10.92 -13.45 -9.42
C ARG A 113 11.42 -12.03 -9.19
N ASP A 114 11.09 -11.10 -10.08
CA ASP A 114 11.45 -9.69 -9.92
C ASP A 114 10.76 -9.11 -8.68
N VAL A 115 9.48 -9.40 -8.47
CA VAL A 115 8.73 -8.92 -7.29
C VAL A 115 9.29 -9.51 -5.99
N VAL A 116 9.62 -10.80 -5.99
CA VAL A 116 10.27 -11.44 -4.82
C VAL A 116 11.59 -10.75 -4.50
N ALA A 117 12.44 -10.52 -5.51
CA ALA A 117 13.72 -9.84 -5.32
C ALA A 117 13.55 -8.41 -4.77
N MET A 118 12.52 -7.67 -5.21
CA MET A 118 12.21 -6.36 -4.66
C MET A 118 11.86 -6.42 -3.16
N VAL A 119 11.05 -7.40 -2.77
CA VAL A 119 10.64 -7.58 -1.36
C VAL A 119 11.83 -7.98 -0.50
N GLU A 120 12.63 -8.94 -0.95
CA GLU A 120 13.85 -9.36 -0.23
C GLU A 120 14.80 -8.17 -0.02
N ASP A 121 14.98 -7.33 -1.06
CA ASP A 121 15.77 -6.10 -0.97
C ASP A 121 15.20 -5.12 0.07
N ILE A 122 13.89 -4.91 0.12
CA ILE A 122 13.26 -4.02 1.11
C ILE A 122 13.40 -4.58 2.53
N GLU A 123 13.15 -5.88 2.71
CA GLU A 123 13.28 -6.57 4.00
C GLU A 123 14.70 -6.43 4.54
N GLU A 124 15.71 -6.65 3.69
CA GLU A 124 17.12 -6.49 4.04
C GLU A 124 17.46 -5.04 4.44
N GLN A 125 16.96 -4.05 3.70
CA GLN A 125 17.38 -2.66 3.88
C GLN A 125 16.63 -1.89 4.97
N VAL A 126 15.34 -2.19 5.18
CA VAL A 126 14.48 -1.45 6.12
C VAL A 126 14.23 -2.23 7.40
N GLY A 127 14.48 -3.55 7.40
CA GLY A 127 14.47 -4.37 8.63
C GLY A 127 13.07 -4.72 9.15
N PHE A 128 12.03 -4.64 8.31
CA PHE A 128 10.70 -5.17 8.60
C PHE A 128 10.31 -6.23 7.58
N ALA A 129 9.44 -7.17 7.96
CA ALA A 129 8.83 -8.11 7.04
C ALA A 129 7.90 -7.34 6.10
N ALA A 130 8.40 -6.98 4.92
CA ALA A 130 7.61 -6.30 3.90
C ALA A 130 6.51 -7.27 3.43
N ALA A 131 5.26 -6.83 3.54
CA ALA A 131 4.17 -7.53 2.87
C ALA A 131 3.89 -6.92 1.52
N TRP A 132 3.20 -7.72 0.75
CA TRP A 132 2.90 -7.42 -0.63
C TRP A 132 1.94 -6.23 -0.81
N ASP A 133 1.10 -5.93 0.19
CA ASP A 133 0.25 -4.74 0.20
C ASP A 133 0.71 -3.76 1.29
N MET A 134 1.46 -2.73 0.89
CA MET A 134 1.97 -1.66 1.77
C MET A 134 0.86 -0.68 2.21
N ILE A 135 -0.35 -0.82 1.68
CA ILE A 135 -1.50 0.04 1.98
C ILE A 135 -2.28 -0.50 3.20
N ALA A 136 -2.17 -1.80 3.50
CA ALA A 136 -2.80 -2.39 4.66
C ALA A 136 -1.88 -2.31 5.90
N GLU A 137 -2.43 -1.93 7.05
CA GLU A 137 -1.79 -1.94 8.39
C GLU A 137 -1.39 -3.34 8.89
N ARG A 138 -1.17 -4.29 7.97
CA ARG A 138 -0.72 -5.65 8.26
C ARG A 138 0.28 -6.15 7.24
N PRO A 139 1.44 -6.64 7.71
CA PRO A 139 2.30 -7.43 6.90
C PRO A 139 1.76 -8.87 6.76
N GLU A 140 0.71 -9.10 5.96
CA GLU A 140 0.25 -10.45 5.62
C GLU A 140 0.84 -10.89 4.27
N ARG A 141 1.55 -12.02 4.24
CA ARG A 141 1.99 -12.69 2.99
C ARG A 141 0.83 -13.46 2.31
N SER A 142 -0.41 -12.97 2.45
CA SER A 142 -1.63 -13.62 1.98
C SER A 142 -2.32 -12.79 0.90
N TRP A 143 -2.66 -13.46 -0.20
CA TRP A 143 -2.89 -12.84 -1.51
C TRP A 143 -4.37 -12.75 -1.93
N SER A 144 -5.24 -13.51 -1.26
CA SER A 144 -6.68 -13.33 -1.37
C SER A 144 -7.11 -12.22 -0.42
N ARG A 145 -7.83 -11.20 -0.91
CA ARG A 145 -8.58 -10.36 0.02
C ARG A 145 -9.70 -11.21 0.58
N ARG A 146 -9.44 -11.79 1.77
CA ARG A 146 -10.42 -12.55 2.54
C ARG A 146 -11.74 -11.79 2.49
N SER A 147 -12.74 -12.43 1.90
CA SER A 147 -14.11 -11.95 1.83
C SER A 147 -14.61 -11.72 3.26
N SER A 148 -14.48 -10.48 3.75
CA SER A 148 -15.17 -9.85 4.89
C SER A 148 -15.40 -10.67 6.17
N GLY A 149 -14.68 -11.78 6.36
CA GLY A 149 -14.94 -12.74 7.43
C GLY A 149 -13.62 -13.17 8.02
N SER A 150 -13.26 -12.55 9.16
CA SER A 150 -12.12 -12.91 9.99
C SER A 150 -10.75 -12.52 9.39
N ARG A 151 -10.51 -11.21 9.37
CA ARG A 151 -9.17 -10.62 9.52
C ARG A 151 -8.84 -10.66 11.02
N MET A 152 -7.56 -10.69 11.41
CA MET A 152 -7.19 -10.09 12.70
C MET A 152 -7.87 -8.70 12.73
N ALA A 153 -8.43 -8.27 13.84
CA ALA A 153 -9.40 -7.20 13.76
C ALA A 153 -8.67 -5.84 13.63
N MET A 154 -8.91 -5.08 12.55
CA MET A 154 -8.63 -3.63 12.55
C MET A 154 -9.18 -3.04 13.86
N PRO A 155 -8.59 -1.99 14.46
CA PRO A 155 -9.12 -1.43 15.72
C PRO A 155 -10.65 -1.21 15.71
N SER A 156 -11.23 -0.79 14.58
CA SER A 156 -12.66 -0.65 14.35
C SER A 156 -13.43 -1.99 14.24
N GLU A 157 -12.85 -2.99 13.59
CA GLU A 157 -13.41 -4.35 13.54
C GLU A 157 -13.31 -5.04 14.91
N LEU A 158 -12.26 -4.75 15.69
CA LEU A 158 -12.03 -5.30 17.02
C LEU A 158 -13.13 -4.81 17.93
N VAL A 159 -13.36 -3.49 17.93
CA VAL A 159 -14.49 -2.85 18.59
C VAL A 159 -15.83 -3.51 18.19
N ARG A 160 -16.07 -3.71 16.89
CA ARG A 160 -17.32 -4.33 16.40
C ARG A 160 -17.51 -5.77 16.88
N CYS A 161 -16.47 -6.61 16.80
CA CYS A 161 -16.49 -7.98 17.28
C CYS A 161 -16.71 -8.03 18.79
N LEU A 162 -16.03 -7.16 19.54
CA LEU A 162 -16.19 -7.06 20.98
C LEU A 162 -17.60 -6.63 21.40
N ASP A 163 -18.28 -5.76 20.65
CA ASP A 163 -19.65 -5.36 21.00
C ASP A 163 -20.64 -6.54 20.93
N GLU A 164 -20.44 -7.47 19.99
CA GLU A 164 -21.22 -8.71 19.89
C GLU A 164 -20.85 -9.70 20.99
N GLU A 165 -19.55 -9.90 21.22
CA GLU A 165 -19.03 -10.80 22.23
C GLU A 165 -19.39 -10.34 23.65
N LEU A 166 -19.32 -9.04 23.93
CA LEU A 166 -19.67 -8.45 25.22
C LEU A 166 -21.15 -8.68 25.56
N ARG A 167 -22.05 -8.57 24.58
CA ARG A 167 -23.48 -8.90 24.76
C ARG A 167 -23.66 -10.38 25.11
N ALA A 168 -22.92 -11.27 24.46
CA ALA A 168 -22.93 -12.70 24.77
C ALA A 168 -22.39 -12.98 26.18
N ALA A 169 -21.27 -12.35 26.56
CA ALA A 169 -20.65 -12.47 27.87
C ALA A 169 -21.58 -12.01 29.00
N LEU A 170 -22.20 -10.84 28.86
CA LEU A 170 -23.17 -10.32 29.83
C LEU A 170 -24.40 -11.22 29.93
N SER A 171 -24.89 -11.76 28.82
CA SER A 171 -26.01 -12.71 28.81
C SER A 171 -25.68 -14.01 29.56
N ILE A 172 -24.47 -14.54 29.39
CA ILE A 172 -23.99 -15.73 30.11
C ILE A 172 -23.91 -15.45 31.62
N ARG A 173 -23.35 -14.29 32.00
CA ARG A 173 -23.26 -13.87 33.41
C ARG A 173 -24.63 -13.72 34.07
N SER A 174 -25.61 -13.17 33.36
CA SER A 174 -26.97 -12.96 33.89
C SER A 174 -27.82 -14.24 33.91
N ASN A 175 -27.57 -15.16 32.97
CA ASN A 175 -28.37 -16.37 32.79
C ASN A 175 -27.45 -17.54 32.41
N PRO A 176 -26.72 -18.10 33.39
CA PRO A 176 -25.90 -19.30 33.19
C PRO A 176 -26.80 -20.51 32.87
N PHE A 177 -26.23 -21.59 32.32
CA PHE A 177 -27.02 -22.76 31.95
C PHE A 177 -27.75 -23.36 33.16
N LYS A 178 -29.02 -23.72 32.95
CA LYS A 178 -29.85 -24.39 33.97
C LYS A 178 -29.69 -25.93 33.96
N GLU A 179 -29.04 -26.50 32.94
CA GLU A 179 -28.94 -27.95 32.76
C GLU A 179 -27.58 -28.52 33.22
N LEU A 180 -27.59 -29.01 34.46
CA LEU A 180 -26.86 -30.16 35.02
C LEU A 180 -25.32 -30.22 34.96
N GLY A 181 -24.71 -29.68 36.02
CA GLY A 181 -23.64 -30.35 36.79
C GLY A 181 -24.07 -30.42 38.27
N PRO A 182 -23.48 -31.29 39.11
CA PRO A 182 -23.91 -31.47 40.50
C PRO A 182 -23.94 -30.10 41.17
N HIS A 183 -25.01 -29.83 41.92
CA HIS A 183 -25.28 -28.55 42.58
C HIS A 183 -24.01 -27.75 42.78
N SER A 184 -23.92 -26.59 42.13
CA SER A 184 -23.05 -25.48 42.48
C SER A 184 -22.57 -25.62 43.92
N ARG A 185 -21.40 -26.27 44.11
CA ARG A 185 -20.76 -26.32 45.42
C ARG A 185 -20.59 -24.85 45.76
N ARG A 186 -21.23 -24.39 46.84
CA ARG A 186 -21.14 -22.99 47.27
C ARG A 186 -19.65 -22.60 47.22
N GLY A 187 -19.30 -21.68 46.32
CA GLY A 187 -17.93 -21.19 46.15
C GLY A 187 -17.09 -21.77 45.00
N VAL A 188 -17.61 -22.65 44.13
CA VAL A 188 -16.89 -23.06 42.91
C VAL A 188 -17.41 -22.29 41.70
N PRO A 189 -16.54 -21.60 40.93
CA PRO A 189 -16.98 -20.84 39.78
C PRO A 189 -17.50 -21.75 38.66
N LEU A 190 -18.57 -21.32 37.98
CA LEU A 190 -19.15 -22.03 36.85
C LEU A 190 -18.19 -21.99 35.64
N ALA A 191 -18.13 -23.08 34.87
CA ALA A 191 -17.23 -23.18 33.73
C ALA A 191 -17.53 -22.13 32.64
N GLU A 192 -18.78 -21.71 32.50
CA GLU A 192 -19.20 -20.65 31.57
C GLU A 192 -18.70 -19.28 32.02
N ASN A 193 -18.71 -19.03 33.33
CA ASN A 193 -18.17 -17.81 33.93
C ASN A 193 -16.65 -17.78 33.81
N ALA A 194 -15.99 -18.93 33.97
CA ALA A 194 -14.56 -19.09 33.68
C ALA A 194 -14.24 -18.76 32.22
N ILE A 195 -15.03 -19.23 31.25
CA ILE A 195 -14.84 -18.84 29.84
C ILE A 195 -15.02 -17.34 29.63
N VAL A 196 -16.02 -16.70 30.26
CA VAL A 196 -16.20 -15.24 30.19
C VAL A 196 -14.98 -14.50 30.73
N SER A 197 -14.44 -14.92 31.88
CA SER A 197 -13.23 -14.30 32.45
C SER A 197 -11.99 -14.52 31.57
N HIS A 198 -11.83 -15.70 30.96
CA HIS A 198 -10.67 -15.99 30.10
C HIS A 198 -10.78 -15.18 28.80
N TRP A 199 -11.99 -15.06 28.27
CA TRP A 199 -12.29 -14.26 27.08
C TRP A 199 -11.98 -12.79 27.35
N ALA A 200 -12.45 -12.28 28.49
CA ALA A 200 -12.23 -10.89 28.91
C ALA A 200 -10.72 -10.59 29.04
N MET A 201 -9.94 -11.48 29.67
CA MET A 201 -8.50 -11.31 29.80
C MET A 201 -7.78 -11.32 28.44
N ARG A 202 -8.13 -12.27 27.56
CA ARG A 202 -7.53 -12.36 26.21
C ARG A 202 -7.85 -11.15 25.34
N ARG A 203 -9.11 -10.73 25.30
CA ARG A 203 -9.53 -9.53 24.55
C ARG A 203 -8.97 -8.25 25.16
N TRP A 204 -8.80 -8.18 26.49
CA TRP A 204 -8.15 -7.04 27.14
C TRP A 204 -6.70 -6.86 26.69
N GLY A 205 -5.93 -7.94 26.58
CA GLY A 205 -4.57 -7.90 26.02
C GLY A 205 -4.56 -7.38 24.58
N GLN A 206 -5.43 -7.91 23.72
CA GLN A 206 -5.54 -7.46 22.33
C GLN A 206 -5.97 -5.98 22.19
N LEU A 207 -6.89 -5.52 23.05
CA LEU A 207 -7.29 -4.11 23.09
C LEU A 207 -6.14 -3.21 23.58
N ARG A 208 -5.35 -3.66 24.57
CA ARG A 208 -4.20 -2.90 25.07
C ARG A 208 -3.18 -2.69 23.96
N ASP A 209 -2.83 -3.74 23.24
CA ASP A 209 -1.82 -3.67 22.17
C ASP A 209 -2.34 -2.81 21.00
N SER A 210 -3.63 -2.94 20.65
CA SER A 210 -4.28 -2.10 19.62
C SER A 210 -4.36 -0.62 20.03
N ALA A 211 -4.68 -0.33 21.30
CA ALA A 211 -4.73 1.03 21.82
C ALA A 211 -3.33 1.69 21.80
N GLY A 212 -2.28 0.92 22.11
CA GLY A 212 -0.89 1.38 22.00
C GLY A 212 -0.53 1.81 20.57
N GLY A 213 -0.90 1.02 19.57
CA GLY A 213 -0.71 1.36 18.15
C GLY A 213 -1.45 2.64 17.74
N VAL A 214 -2.75 2.72 18.06
CA VAL A 214 -3.58 3.90 17.76
C VAL A 214 -3.06 5.16 18.45
N ALA A 215 -2.59 5.07 19.70
CA ALA A 215 -2.03 6.21 20.43
C ALA A 215 -0.69 6.72 19.85
N ILE A 216 0.13 5.84 19.28
CA ILE A 216 1.36 6.23 18.56
C ILE A 216 0.99 6.96 17.26
N GLU A 217 0.06 6.40 16.50
CA GLU A 217 -0.40 7.01 15.24
C GLU A 217 -1.09 8.36 15.48
N LEU A 218 -1.95 8.47 16.49
CA LEU A 218 -2.58 9.73 16.87
C LEU A 218 -1.57 10.80 17.29
N ARG A 219 -0.50 10.42 18.00
CA ARG A 219 0.57 11.38 18.36
C ARG A 219 1.28 11.89 17.11
N SER A 220 1.59 11.00 16.17
CA SER A 220 2.19 11.38 14.88
C SER A 220 1.26 12.27 14.05
N LEU A 221 -0.03 11.95 13.96
CA LEU A 221 -0.99 12.76 13.22
C LEU A 221 -1.24 14.12 13.88
N ARG A 222 -1.29 14.18 15.22
CA ARG A 222 -1.44 15.46 15.96
C ARG A 222 -0.22 16.35 15.80
N SER A 223 0.99 15.80 15.83
CA SER A 223 2.19 16.59 15.55
C SER A 223 2.23 17.10 14.11
N LYS A 224 1.75 16.30 13.14
CA LYS A 224 1.58 16.72 11.75
C LYS A 224 0.48 17.77 11.56
N GLY A 225 -0.66 17.62 12.25
CA GLY A 225 -1.80 18.53 12.16
C GLY A 225 -1.57 19.89 12.82
N GLY A 226 -0.58 20.01 13.71
CA GLY A 226 -0.11 21.29 14.25
C GLY A 226 0.73 22.10 13.26
N ARG A 227 1.20 21.48 12.17
CA ARG A 227 1.93 22.15 11.07
C ARG A 227 0.91 22.83 10.15
N SER A 228 1.28 23.96 9.53
CA SER A 228 0.40 24.63 8.56
C SER A 228 0.19 23.72 7.34
N ASN A 229 -0.94 23.01 7.28
CA ASN A 229 -1.31 22.16 6.15
C ASN A 229 -2.45 22.80 5.34
N PRO A 230 -2.53 22.59 4.01
CA PRO A 230 -3.61 23.13 3.21
C PRO A 230 -4.98 22.56 3.59
N ASP A 231 -6.06 23.36 3.48
CA ASP A 231 -7.43 23.00 3.88
C ASP A 231 -7.86 21.57 3.51
N GLY A 232 -7.65 21.14 2.26
CA GLY A 232 -8.06 19.80 1.83
C GLY A 232 -7.27 18.65 2.48
N ARG A 233 -6.02 18.88 2.88
CA ARG A 233 -5.17 17.90 3.60
C ARG A 233 -5.38 18.02 5.11
N GLN A 234 -5.52 19.23 5.63
CA GLN A 234 -5.87 19.48 7.02
C GLN A 234 -7.23 18.85 7.34
N VAL A 235 -8.24 19.02 6.48
CA VAL A 235 -9.55 18.34 6.63
C VAL A 235 -9.41 16.82 6.62
N LYS A 236 -8.52 16.24 5.79
CA LYS A 236 -8.27 14.79 5.80
C LYS A 236 -7.53 14.33 7.05
N LEU A 237 -6.53 15.08 7.50
CA LEU A 237 -5.78 14.82 8.73
C LEU A 237 -6.70 14.95 9.94
N ASP A 238 -7.49 16.02 10.03
CA ASP A 238 -8.46 16.26 11.09
C ASP A 238 -9.52 15.16 11.10
N GLU A 239 -10.01 14.73 9.94
CA GLU A 239 -10.94 13.61 9.85
C GLU A 239 -10.29 12.30 10.31
N GLN A 240 -9.04 12.02 9.93
CA GLN A 240 -8.30 10.85 10.41
C GLN A 240 -8.05 10.91 11.93
N ILE A 241 -7.63 12.06 12.45
CA ILE A 241 -7.43 12.30 13.89
C ILE A 241 -8.74 12.12 14.63
N ARG A 242 -9.86 12.63 14.09
CA ARG A 242 -11.19 12.49 14.67
C ARG A 242 -11.62 11.02 14.72
N GLN A 243 -11.48 10.29 13.61
CA GLN A 243 -11.83 8.87 13.52
C GLN A 243 -10.98 8.03 14.48
N LEU A 244 -9.66 8.21 14.47
CA LEU A 244 -8.76 7.47 15.36
C LEU A 244 -8.97 7.84 16.83
N SER A 245 -9.27 9.11 17.15
CA SER A 245 -9.59 9.51 18.54
C SER A 245 -10.90 8.88 19.01
N LEU A 246 -11.91 8.75 18.15
CA LEU A 246 -13.15 8.01 18.47
C LEU A 246 -12.88 6.52 18.72
N ILE A 247 -12.00 5.91 17.92
CA ILE A 247 -11.57 4.53 18.08
C ILE A 247 -10.81 4.36 19.40
N GLU A 248 -9.83 5.23 19.69
CA GLU A 248 -9.05 5.23 20.93
C GLU A 248 -9.96 5.29 22.17
N GLN A 249 -10.90 6.24 22.21
CA GLN A 249 -11.87 6.36 23.29
C GLN A 249 -12.70 5.09 23.47
N ARG A 250 -13.11 4.46 22.37
CA ARG A 250 -13.91 3.24 22.40
C ARG A 250 -13.10 2.03 22.85
N LEU A 251 -11.83 1.93 22.44
CA LEU A 251 -10.91 0.91 22.92
C LEU A 251 -10.69 1.04 24.44
N GLU A 252 -10.44 2.25 24.96
CA GLU A 252 -10.25 2.45 26.41
C GLU A 252 -11.52 2.16 27.22
N ARG A 253 -12.70 2.53 26.71
CA ARG A 253 -13.98 2.17 27.34
C ARG A 253 -14.17 0.65 27.39
N LEU A 254 -13.88 -0.05 26.30
CA LEU A 254 -13.99 -1.51 26.24
C LEU A 254 -12.95 -2.19 27.16
N LYS A 255 -11.71 -1.70 27.21
CA LYS A 255 -10.68 -2.17 28.16
C LYS A 255 -11.16 -2.07 29.59
N SER A 256 -11.70 -0.92 29.97
CA SER A 256 -12.25 -0.67 31.31
C SER A 256 -13.43 -1.60 31.63
N THR A 257 -14.25 -1.92 30.63
CA THR A 257 -15.39 -2.83 30.77
C THR A 257 -14.95 -4.28 30.93
N LEU A 258 -13.98 -4.73 30.11
CA LEU A 258 -13.44 -6.08 30.18
C LEU A 258 -12.67 -6.34 31.47
N ALA A 259 -11.92 -5.35 31.97
CA ALA A 259 -11.21 -5.46 33.24
C ALA A 259 -12.14 -5.78 34.41
N ARG A 260 -13.41 -5.34 34.35
CA ARG A 260 -14.44 -5.62 35.36
C ARG A 260 -15.10 -7.00 35.21
N LEU A 261 -14.92 -7.65 34.06
CA LEU A 261 -15.50 -8.97 33.78
C LEU A 261 -14.56 -10.12 34.10
N GLY A 262 -13.27 -9.84 34.31
CA GLY A 262 -12.29 -10.81 34.79
C GLY A 262 -12.42 -11.06 36.28
N ASN A 263 -12.30 -12.32 36.69
CA ASN A 263 -12.27 -12.73 38.08
C ASN A 263 -11.17 -13.78 38.28
N ASP A 264 -10.20 -13.50 39.16
CA ASP A 264 -9.03 -14.34 39.37
C ASP A 264 -9.39 -15.75 39.86
N SER A 265 -10.45 -15.87 40.67
CA SER A 265 -10.93 -17.19 41.15
C SER A 265 -11.48 -18.06 40.01
N GLU A 266 -12.07 -17.44 38.99
CA GLU A 266 -12.56 -18.12 37.79
C GLU A 266 -11.41 -18.52 36.86
N MET A 267 -10.30 -17.78 36.85
CA MET A 267 -9.11 -18.08 36.05
C MET A 267 -8.33 -19.30 36.50
N ALA A 268 -8.51 -19.70 37.75
CA ALA A 268 -7.99 -20.96 38.27
C ALA A 268 -8.89 -22.17 37.94
N THR A 269 -10.05 -21.97 37.31
CA THR A 269 -11.01 -23.05 37.02
C THR A 269 -10.64 -23.78 35.74
N VAL A 270 -10.45 -25.10 35.82
CA VAL A 270 -10.19 -25.93 34.64
C VAL A 270 -11.46 -26.04 33.79
N VAL A 271 -11.42 -25.48 32.58
CA VAL A 271 -12.53 -25.55 31.62
C VAL A 271 -12.41 -26.83 30.80
N TYR A 272 -13.37 -27.74 30.93
CA TYR A 272 -13.50 -28.90 30.06
C TYR A 272 -14.60 -28.65 29.02
N PRO A 273 -14.26 -28.41 27.73
CA PRO A 273 -15.26 -28.15 26.71
C PRO A 273 -16.04 -29.43 26.39
N SER A 274 -17.25 -29.56 26.94
CA SER A 274 -18.17 -30.64 26.60
C SER A 274 -18.97 -30.32 25.32
N PRO A 275 -19.59 -31.32 24.67
CA PRO A 275 -20.46 -31.09 23.50
C PRO A 275 -21.59 -30.07 23.73
N LEU A 276 -21.98 -29.82 24.99
CA LEU A 276 -22.97 -28.82 25.35
C LEU A 276 -22.45 -27.38 25.11
N PHE A 277 -21.15 -27.12 25.27
CA PHE A 277 -20.52 -25.82 24.97
C PHE A 277 -20.63 -25.46 23.49
N GLN A 278 -20.73 -26.45 22.60
CA GLN A 278 -20.87 -26.26 21.16
C GLN A 278 -22.32 -25.99 20.72
N ARG A 279 -23.32 -26.27 21.57
CA ARG A 279 -24.74 -26.06 21.24
C ARG A 279 -25.18 -24.61 21.49
N ASP A 280 -24.65 -23.95 22.52
CA ASP A 280 -24.99 -22.55 22.82
C ASP A 280 -24.27 -21.57 21.88
N TYR A 281 -25.02 -20.67 21.26
CA TYR A 281 -24.49 -19.68 20.31
C TYR A 281 -23.68 -18.56 20.99
N ARG A 282 -23.98 -18.22 22.25
CA ARG A 282 -23.30 -17.18 23.04
C ARG A 282 -21.89 -17.63 23.38
N LEU A 283 -21.72 -18.87 23.84
CA LEU A 283 -20.39 -19.44 24.08
C LEU A 283 -19.57 -19.57 22.80
N ARG A 284 -20.17 -20.07 21.71
CA ARG A 284 -19.51 -20.10 20.40
C ARG A 284 -19.04 -18.72 19.93
N THR A 285 -19.79 -17.68 20.27
CA THR A 285 -19.40 -16.29 19.99
C THR A 285 -18.16 -15.89 20.78
N LEU A 286 -18.05 -16.22 22.07
CA LEU A 286 -16.87 -15.94 22.89
C LEU A 286 -15.64 -16.77 22.50
N LEU A 287 -15.85 -18.02 22.09
CA LEU A 287 -14.78 -18.92 21.68
C LEU A 287 -14.03 -18.44 20.42
N ARG A 288 -14.62 -17.50 19.64
CA ARG A 288 -13.94 -16.82 18.53
C ARG A 288 -12.67 -16.09 18.95
N ALA A 289 -12.60 -15.59 20.19
CA ALA A 289 -11.40 -14.94 20.68
C ALA A 289 -10.22 -15.91 20.79
N PHE A 290 -10.50 -17.21 21.03
CA PHE A 290 -9.51 -18.26 21.27
C PHE A 290 -9.15 -19.09 20.05
N ALA A 291 -10.06 -19.16 19.08
CA ALA A 291 -9.76 -19.78 17.81
C ALA A 291 -8.50 -19.12 17.21
N PRO A 292 -7.60 -19.89 16.57
CA PRO A 292 -6.70 -19.29 15.62
C PRO A 292 -7.57 -18.50 14.64
N PRO A 293 -7.15 -17.30 14.23
CA PRO A 293 -7.93 -16.55 13.27
C PRO A 293 -8.17 -17.47 12.06
N VAL A 294 -9.35 -17.39 11.43
CA VAL A 294 -9.65 -18.17 10.20
C VAL A 294 -8.60 -17.89 9.11
N SER A 295 -7.75 -16.88 9.33
CA SER A 295 -6.52 -16.64 8.60
C SER A 295 -5.41 -17.66 8.62
N GLU A 296 -5.43 -18.61 9.54
CA GLU A 296 -4.43 -19.68 9.61
C GLU A 296 -4.93 -21.00 8.97
N ALA A 297 -6.21 -21.07 8.59
CA ALA A 297 -6.76 -22.20 7.83
C ALA A 297 -6.83 -21.82 6.34
N LEU A 298 -5.82 -22.22 5.56
CA LEU A 298 -5.84 -22.08 4.10
C LEU A 298 -6.62 -23.24 3.48
N SER A 299 -7.52 -22.95 2.54
CA SER A 299 -7.96 -23.97 1.58
C SER A 299 -6.85 -24.24 0.55
N ASP A 300 -6.78 -25.43 -0.06
CA ASP A 300 -5.75 -25.78 -1.06
C ASP A 300 -5.74 -24.80 -2.26
N ILE A 301 -6.90 -24.24 -2.60
CA ILE A 301 -7.06 -23.23 -3.66
C ILE A 301 -6.47 -21.89 -3.23
N GLU A 302 -6.65 -21.46 -1.98
CA GLU A 302 -6.04 -20.23 -1.43
C GLU A 302 -4.53 -20.40 -1.20
N SER A 303 -4.08 -21.62 -0.85
CA SER A 303 -2.68 -22.00 -0.79
C SER A 303 -2.00 -21.89 -2.17
N SER A 304 -2.63 -22.41 -3.24
CA SER A 304 -2.11 -22.27 -4.61
C SER A 304 -2.08 -20.81 -5.11
N ARG A 305 -3.04 -19.98 -4.66
CA ARG A 305 -3.09 -18.53 -4.95
C ARG A 305 -2.10 -17.73 -4.13
N SER A 306 -1.50 -18.32 -3.09
CA SER A 306 -0.53 -17.67 -2.23
C SER A 306 0.86 -17.48 -2.86
N HIS A 307 1.00 -17.85 -4.12
CA HIS A 307 2.23 -17.76 -4.91
C HIS A 307 2.26 -16.59 -5.92
N TYR A 308 1.31 -15.64 -5.91
CA TYR A 308 1.21 -14.61 -6.96
C TYR A 308 1.12 -13.15 -6.46
N PRO A 309 1.77 -12.16 -7.12
CA PRO A 309 1.94 -10.78 -6.63
C PRO A 309 0.68 -9.89 -6.48
N PRO A 310 0.75 -8.73 -5.78
CA PRO A 310 -0.38 -7.97 -5.20
C PRO A 310 -0.99 -6.94 -6.14
N VAL A 311 -2.07 -6.32 -5.64
CA VAL A 311 -2.99 -5.39 -6.30
C VAL A 311 -2.41 -3.99 -6.59
N PHE A 312 -1.36 -3.55 -5.89
CA PHE A 312 -0.74 -2.23 -6.12
C PHE A 312 0.79 -2.32 -6.07
N LEU A 313 1.40 -2.82 -7.14
CA LEU A 313 2.86 -2.89 -7.27
C LEU A 313 3.54 -1.52 -7.35
N ASN A 314 2.79 -0.45 -7.62
CA ASN A 314 3.38 0.88 -7.80
C ASN A 314 4.00 1.41 -6.49
N SER A 315 3.33 1.27 -5.34
CA SER A 315 3.90 1.70 -4.05
C SER A 315 5.08 0.82 -3.60
N LEU A 316 5.03 -0.48 -3.92
CA LEU A 316 6.16 -1.36 -3.71
C LEU A 316 7.35 -0.95 -4.59
N TRP A 317 7.08 -0.58 -5.84
CA TRP A 317 8.07 -0.07 -6.79
C TRP A 317 8.68 1.26 -6.36
N GLU A 318 7.86 2.18 -5.86
CA GLU A 318 8.29 3.47 -5.31
C GLU A 318 9.24 3.27 -4.12
N LEU A 319 8.86 2.44 -3.14
CA LEU A 319 9.75 2.13 -2.01
C LEU A 319 11.01 1.37 -2.44
N TRP A 320 10.86 0.36 -3.30
CA TRP A 320 12.01 -0.39 -3.82
C TRP A 320 12.95 0.50 -4.62
N GLY A 321 12.45 1.52 -5.32
CA GLY A 321 13.28 2.50 -6.01
C GLY A 321 14.21 3.25 -5.06
N ALA A 322 13.73 3.62 -3.85
CA ALA A 322 14.59 4.20 -2.82
C ALA A 322 15.67 3.21 -2.33
N VAL A 323 15.27 1.96 -2.08
CA VAL A 323 16.19 0.87 -1.70
C VAL A 323 17.26 0.63 -2.76
N TRP A 324 16.87 0.64 -4.03
CA TRP A 324 17.79 0.51 -5.16
C TRP A 324 18.79 1.66 -5.19
N LEU A 325 18.34 2.93 -5.04
CA LEU A 325 19.24 4.09 -4.94
C LEU A 325 20.27 3.91 -3.82
N VAL A 326 19.85 3.45 -2.64
CA VAL A 326 20.76 3.19 -1.50
C VAL A 326 21.76 2.10 -1.83
N LYS A 327 21.34 1.00 -2.47
CA LYS A 327 22.25 -0.08 -2.88
C LYS A 327 23.30 0.41 -3.87
N GLU A 328 22.92 1.24 -4.84
CA GLU A 328 23.88 1.83 -5.78
C GLU A 328 24.82 2.83 -5.09
N LEU A 329 24.33 3.66 -4.16
CA LEU A 329 25.20 4.55 -3.37
C LEU A 329 26.20 3.75 -2.52
N ARG A 330 25.79 2.61 -1.95
CA ARG A 330 26.70 1.70 -1.25
C ARG A 330 27.74 1.07 -2.16
N ARG A 331 27.40 0.75 -3.41
CA ARG A 331 28.39 0.31 -4.42
C ARG A 331 29.43 1.39 -4.70
N LEU A 332 29.07 2.67 -4.56
CA LEU A 332 29.99 3.81 -4.64
C LEU A 332 30.79 4.04 -3.35
N GLY A 333 30.70 3.17 -2.35
CA GLY A 333 31.48 3.22 -1.12
C GLY A 333 30.84 4.04 0.01
N PHE A 334 29.59 4.49 -0.15
CA PHE A 334 28.88 5.13 0.95
C PHE A 334 28.39 4.11 1.99
N SER A 335 28.38 4.49 3.26
CA SER A 335 27.91 3.66 4.37
C SER A 335 26.96 4.43 5.28
N GLY A 336 25.98 3.73 5.88
CA GLY A 336 24.98 4.37 6.73
C GLY A 336 23.71 3.54 6.92
N SER A 337 22.93 3.93 7.92
CA SER A 337 21.69 3.26 8.33
C SER A 337 20.44 3.99 7.82
N CYS A 338 19.33 3.26 7.77
CA CYS A 338 18.00 3.83 7.65
C CYS A 338 17.65 4.55 8.96
N LEU A 339 17.17 5.78 8.87
CA LEU A 339 16.60 6.58 9.95
C LEU A 339 15.08 6.56 9.79
N THR A 340 14.37 6.16 10.84
CA THR A 340 12.94 5.82 10.76
C THR A 340 12.13 6.56 11.81
N ASP A 341 11.22 7.42 11.38
CA ASP A 341 10.22 8.05 12.24
C ASP A 341 9.01 7.13 12.45
N GLY A 342 9.09 6.29 13.49
CA GLY A 342 7.92 5.58 14.02
C GLY A 342 7.48 4.32 13.25
N PRO A 343 6.27 3.79 13.56
CA PRO A 343 5.85 2.44 13.15
C PRO A 343 5.40 2.31 11.68
N ASN A 344 5.40 3.38 10.89
CA ASN A 344 4.90 3.39 9.50
C ASN A 344 6.04 3.40 8.46
N LEU A 345 6.98 2.44 8.60
CA LEU A 345 8.13 2.23 7.69
C LEU A 345 7.73 2.10 6.21
N ALA A 346 6.52 1.61 5.96
CA ALA A 346 5.95 1.43 4.63
C ALA A 346 5.61 2.75 3.91
N ARG A 347 5.42 3.85 4.65
CA ARG A 347 4.89 5.11 4.12
C ARG A 347 5.93 6.22 3.98
N SER A 348 7.05 6.14 4.70
CA SER A 348 8.15 7.11 4.57
C SER A 348 9.40 6.57 5.25
N CYS A 349 10.58 6.76 4.66
CA CYS A 349 11.85 6.36 5.26
C CYS A 349 12.99 7.26 4.78
N SER A 350 14.03 7.38 5.59
CA SER A 350 15.20 8.20 5.29
C SER A 350 16.46 7.37 5.40
N TRP A 351 17.44 7.63 4.55
CA TRP A 351 18.78 7.08 4.67
C TRP A 351 19.78 8.21 4.74
N ARG A 352 20.69 8.13 5.72
CA ARG A 352 21.83 9.03 5.82
C ARG A 352 23.10 8.24 5.56
N LEU A 353 23.72 8.51 4.43
CA LEU A 353 24.86 7.78 3.90
C LEU A 353 26.08 8.70 3.88
N LYS A 354 27.23 8.22 4.35
CA LYS A 354 28.48 8.99 4.43
C LYS A 354 29.61 8.25 3.73
N ARG A 355 30.46 9.02 3.03
CA ARG A 355 31.74 8.61 2.47
C ARG A 355 32.69 9.79 2.58
N ASP A 356 33.76 9.64 3.37
CA ASP A 356 34.70 10.72 3.67
C ASP A 356 33.95 11.99 4.18
N ASP A 357 34.17 13.14 3.55
CA ASP A 357 33.49 14.40 3.85
C ASP A 357 32.20 14.62 3.05
N ILE A 358 31.73 13.60 2.33
CA ILE A 358 30.49 13.66 1.55
C ILE A 358 29.37 12.96 2.31
N VAL A 359 28.25 13.65 2.49
CA VAL A 359 27.03 13.12 3.10
C VAL A 359 25.89 13.17 2.08
N ILE A 360 25.23 12.05 1.89
CA ILE A 360 24.03 11.92 1.05
C ILE A 360 22.87 11.50 1.94
N GLU A 361 21.80 12.29 1.95
CA GLU A 361 20.55 11.97 2.63
C GLU A 361 19.47 11.72 1.57
N LEU A 362 18.89 10.53 1.56
CA LEU A 362 17.79 10.14 0.69
C LEU A 362 16.52 10.04 1.54
N ASP A 363 15.50 10.82 1.19
CA ASP A 363 14.20 10.80 1.84
C ASP A 363 13.15 10.28 0.86
N PHE A 364 12.54 9.13 1.19
CA PHE A 364 11.38 8.56 0.52
C PHE A 364 10.10 9.08 1.16
N GLU A 365 9.18 9.60 0.34
CA GLU A 365 7.96 10.31 0.77
C GLU A 365 8.31 11.45 1.76
N PRO A 366 9.06 12.47 1.31
CA PRO A 366 9.67 13.49 2.16
C PRO A 366 8.70 14.53 2.75
N GLU A 367 7.44 14.58 2.30
CA GLU A 367 6.38 15.48 2.81
C GLU A 367 6.82 16.96 2.99
N PRO A 368 7.15 17.70 1.91
CA PRO A 368 7.58 19.10 2.02
C PRO A 368 6.49 20.01 2.60
N VAL A 369 6.91 21.00 3.41
CA VAL A 369 6.03 22.05 3.92
C VAL A 369 5.76 23.06 2.81
N PHE A 370 4.49 23.35 2.54
CA PHE A 370 4.14 24.30 1.48
C PHE A 370 4.27 25.74 1.98
N VAL A 371 4.54 26.67 1.07
CA VAL A 371 4.47 28.09 1.39
C VAL A 371 3.02 28.47 1.70
N ASP A 372 2.78 28.97 2.91
CA ASP A 372 1.53 29.58 3.31
C ASP A 372 1.39 30.96 2.63
N TYR A 373 0.74 30.96 1.46
CA TYR A 373 0.51 32.18 0.69
C TYR A 373 -0.48 33.15 1.35
N GLU A 374 -1.23 32.73 2.37
CA GLU A 374 -2.14 33.63 3.11
C GLU A 374 -1.35 34.53 4.06
N LYS A 375 -0.26 34.02 4.63
CA LYS A 375 0.64 34.77 5.51
C LYS A 375 1.78 35.45 4.77
N LEU A 376 2.03 35.05 3.53
CA LEU A 376 3.09 35.60 2.69
C LEU A 376 2.77 37.06 2.31
N PRO A 377 3.64 38.02 2.65
CA PRO A 377 3.46 39.41 2.21
C PRO A 377 3.39 39.50 0.69
N PRO A 378 2.62 40.47 0.14
CA PRO A 378 2.59 40.74 -1.29
C PRO A 378 4.00 40.93 -1.87
N ALA A 379 4.20 40.52 -3.12
CA ALA A 379 5.54 40.51 -3.74
C ALA A 379 6.24 41.88 -3.78
N HIS A 380 5.50 42.99 -3.73
CA HIS A 380 6.04 44.35 -3.73
C HIS A 380 6.48 44.84 -2.34
N GLU A 381 6.06 44.17 -1.27
CA GLU A 381 6.44 44.47 0.12
C GLU A 381 7.52 43.51 0.65
N ARG A 382 7.96 42.57 -0.19
CA ARG A 382 8.83 41.47 0.21
C ARG A 382 10.22 41.59 -0.40
N ASP A 383 11.24 41.71 0.45
CA ASP A 383 12.65 41.84 0.04
C ASP A 383 13.34 40.51 -0.30
N VAL A 384 12.68 39.38 -0.03
CA VAL A 384 13.20 38.02 -0.27
C VAL A 384 12.22 37.22 -1.11
N PRO A 385 12.61 36.13 -1.79
CA PRO A 385 11.65 35.30 -2.50
C PRO A 385 10.81 34.41 -1.55
N ALA A 386 9.79 33.75 -2.10
CA ALA A 386 8.74 33.08 -1.31
C ALA A 386 9.27 31.93 -0.43
N LEU A 387 10.20 31.11 -0.95
CA LEU A 387 10.77 30.01 -0.18
C LEU A 387 11.65 30.52 0.96
N GLU A 388 12.42 31.57 0.72
CA GLU A 388 13.33 32.18 1.69
C GLU A 388 12.55 32.89 2.80
N TRP A 389 11.41 33.50 2.47
CA TRP A 389 10.46 33.99 3.48
C TRP A 389 9.88 32.84 4.29
N ALA A 390 9.41 31.78 3.62
CA ALA A 390 8.82 30.62 4.28
C ALA A 390 9.80 29.90 5.21
N ALA A 391 11.06 29.77 4.80
CA ALA A 391 12.14 29.19 5.60
C ALA A 391 12.34 29.87 6.95
N ARG A 392 12.10 31.19 7.02
CA ARG A 392 12.30 32.02 8.23
C ARG A 392 11.05 32.15 9.09
N ASN A 393 9.86 31.95 8.50
CA ASN A 393 8.59 32.29 9.13
C ASN A 393 7.63 31.10 9.32
N GLN A 394 7.98 29.92 8.80
CA GLN A 394 7.21 28.69 8.98
C GLN A 394 7.98 27.66 9.79
N GLU A 395 7.25 26.87 10.57
CA GLU A 395 7.83 25.73 11.29
C GLU A 395 8.15 24.60 10.31
N LEU A 396 9.43 24.21 10.27
CA LEU A 396 9.93 23.14 9.42
C LEU A 396 10.36 21.95 10.25
N ASP A 397 10.28 20.77 9.64
CA ASP A 397 10.87 19.57 10.22
C ASP A 397 12.40 19.72 10.24
N PRO A 398 13.07 19.69 11.41
CA PRO A 398 14.51 19.89 11.48
C PRO A 398 15.30 18.78 10.77
N GLU A 399 14.74 17.57 10.65
CA GLU A 399 15.39 16.46 9.96
C GLU A 399 15.11 16.46 8.46
N ARG A 400 13.94 16.98 8.06
CA ARG A 400 13.47 17.11 6.67
C ARG A 400 12.98 18.53 6.35
N PRO A 401 13.87 19.54 6.34
CA PRO A 401 13.47 20.94 6.21
C PRO A 401 13.19 21.31 4.74
N TYR A 402 12.21 20.63 4.14
CA TYR A 402 11.81 20.81 2.75
C TYR A 402 10.66 21.79 2.62
N LEU A 403 10.73 22.61 1.57
CA LEU A 403 9.72 23.59 1.21
C LEU A 403 9.24 23.38 -0.22
N GLY A 404 7.95 23.62 -0.45
CA GLY A 404 7.32 23.58 -1.77
C GLY A 404 6.49 24.82 -2.09
N LEU A 405 6.62 25.36 -3.30
CA LEU A 405 5.81 26.51 -3.77
C LEU A 405 4.37 26.14 -4.12
N GLU A 406 4.03 24.87 -4.31
CA GLU A 406 2.70 24.49 -4.80
C GLU A 406 2.17 23.27 -4.06
N MET A 407 0.88 23.26 -3.71
CA MET A 407 0.22 22.16 -3.00
C MET A 407 0.31 20.78 -3.67
N ARG A 408 0.63 20.73 -4.97
CA ARG A 408 0.77 19.49 -5.75
C ARG A 408 2.20 18.96 -5.77
N CYS A 409 3.17 19.62 -5.14
CA CYS A 409 4.54 19.14 -5.07
C CYS A 409 4.68 18.02 -4.03
N SER A 410 4.55 16.78 -4.49
CA SER A 410 4.75 15.56 -3.68
C SER A 410 5.67 14.62 -4.47
N PRO A 411 6.99 14.85 -4.45
CA PRO A 411 7.94 13.94 -5.06
C PRO A 411 8.06 12.66 -4.22
N ASP A 412 8.31 11.53 -4.87
CA ASP A 412 8.58 10.28 -4.14
C ASP A 412 9.95 10.32 -3.45
N TYR A 413 10.92 11.03 -4.05
CA TYR A 413 12.29 11.10 -3.55
C TYR A 413 12.82 12.54 -3.48
N LEU A 414 13.49 12.87 -2.39
CA LEU A 414 14.44 13.98 -2.31
C LEU A 414 15.81 13.46 -1.90
N VAL A 415 16.85 13.94 -2.58
CA VAL A 415 18.24 13.60 -2.26
C VAL A 415 19.00 14.88 -1.94
N ARG A 416 19.49 14.98 -0.72
CA ARG A 416 20.41 16.04 -0.29
C ARG A 416 21.83 15.53 -0.39
N ILE A 417 22.70 16.30 -1.00
CA ILE A 417 24.12 16.00 -1.10
C ILE A 417 24.87 17.16 -0.46
N THR A 418 25.62 16.87 0.61
CA THR A 418 26.54 17.82 1.24
C THR A 418 27.96 17.38 0.93
N THR A 419 28.73 18.27 0.32
CA THR A 419 30.15 18.10 0.00
C THR A 419 30.95 19.24 0.63
N PRO A 420 32.29 19.15 0.69
CA PRO A 420 33.14 20.28 1.09
C PRO A 420 32.93 21.54 0.24
N ASN A 421 32.55 21.37 -1.04
CA ASN A 421 32.44 22.46 -2.01
C ASN A 421 31.05 23.07 -2.10
N GLY A 422 30.04 22.43 -1.51
CA GLY A 422 28.67 22.90 -1.61
C GLY A 422 27.62 21.88 -1.24
N ARG A 423 26.37 22.34 -1.32
CA ARG A 423 25.17 21.57 -1.02
C ARG A 423 24.27 21.53 -2.25
N PHE A 424 23.74 20.35 -2.55
CA PHE A 424 22.94 20.11 -3.73
C PHE A 424 21.66 19.37 -3.36
N LEU A 425 20.58 19.73 -4.04
CA LEU A 425 19.29 19.07 -3.91
C LEU A 425 18.93 18.42 -5.25
N MET A 426 18.49 17.17 -5.18
CA MET A 426 17.91 16.44 -6.31
C MET A 426 16.49 16.00 -5.97
N VAL A 427 15.66 15.84 -6.99
CA VAL A 427 14.28 15.41 -6.85
C VAL A 427 13.97 14.29 -7.83
N GLY A 428 13.26 13.29 -7.32
CA GLY A 428 12.91 12.11 -8.07
C GLY A 428 11.46 11.71 -7.89
N ASP A 429 10.98 10.94 -8.86
CA ASP A 429 9.66 10.34 -8.87
C ASP A 429 9.77 8.93 -9.49
N ALA A 430 8.89 8.00 -9.12
CA ALA A 430 8.83 6.66 -9.66
C ALA A 430 7.47 6.35 -10.27
N SER A 431 7.47 5.43 -11.22
CA SER A 431 6.23 4.92 -11.79
C SER A 431 6.42 3.56 -12.43
N LEU A 432 5.64 2.59 -11.98
CA LEU A 432 5.53 1.28 -12.62
C LEU A 432 4.53 1.33 -13.78
N ALA A 433 4.78 2.18 -14.77
CA ALA A 433 3.88 2.40 -15.92
C ALA A 433 4.34 1.63 -17.16
N SER A 434 3.39 1.33 -18.08
CA SER A 434 3.74 0.75 -19.39
C SER A 434 4.26 1.87 -20.28
N PRO A 435 5.39 1.68 -20.99
CA PRO A 435 5.82 2.62 -22.02
C PRO A 435 4.78 2.84 -23.12
N ARG A 436 3.89 1.85 -23.35
CA ARG A 436 2.83 1.96 -24.36
C ARG A 436 1.73 2.94 -23.98
N HIS A 437 1.51 3.17 -22.70
CA HIS A 437 0.33 3.88 -22.20
C HIS A 437 0.67 5.17 -21.44
N HIS A 438 1.90 5.30 -20.94
CA HIS A 438 2.34 6.46 -20.18
C HIS A 438 2.54 7.69 -21.08
N GLY A 439 1.94 8.83 -20.72
CA GLY A 439 2.16 10.11 -21.42
C GLY A 439 1.60 10.20 -22.85
N LYS A 440 0.74 9.26 -23.30
CA LYS A 440 0.22 9.22 -24.70
C LYS A 440 -1.18 9.79 -24.93
N LYS A 441 -1.91 10.21 -23.88
CA LYS A 441 -3.20 10.94 -24.03
C LYS A 441 -2.98 12.47 -23.96
N VAL A 442 -3.99 13.21 -24.45
CA VAL A 442 -4.03 14.62 -24.91
C VAL A 442 -3.31 15.67 -24.05
N GLU A 443 -3.00 15.41 -22.78
CA GLU A 443 -2.26 16.32 -21.93
C GLU A 443 -0.83 15.80 -21.72
N LYS A 444 0.11 16.27 -22.54
CA LYS A 444 1.56 16.03 -22.35
C LYS A 444 2.04 16.38 -20.93
N ALA A 445 1.30 17.23 -20.22
CA ALA A 445 1.55 17.63 -18.84
C ALA A 445 1.44 16.49 -17.80
N ASP A 446 0.83 15.35 -18.13
CA ASP A 446 0.65 14.21 -17.22
C ASP A 446 1.84 13.23 -17.22
N ALA A 447 2.87 13.45 -18.05
CA ALA A 447 4.04 12.59 -18.02
C ALA A 447 4.96 12.94 -16.84
N LYS A 448 5.33 11.93 -16.04
CA LYS A 448 6.22 12.05 -14.87
C LYS A 448 7.47 12.94 -15.07
N PRO A 449 8.17 12.95 -16.24
CA PRO A 449 9.26 13.90 -16.47
C PRO A 449 8.85 15.38 -16.35
N PHE A 450 7.67 15.77 -16.83
CA PHE A 450 7.16 17.14 -16.63
C PHE A 450 6.79 17.41 -15.17
N THR A 451 6.30 16.39 -14.46
CA THR A 451 6.03 16.48 -13.02
C THR A 451 7.33 16.74 -12.24
N VAL A 452 8.40 16.00 -12.52
CA VAL A 452 9.71 16.19 -11.91
C VAL A 452 10.34 17.52 -12.28
N GLU A 453 10.23 17.92 -13.55
CA GLU A 453 10.66 19.25 -14.02
C GLU A 453 9.99 20.37 -13.20
N ARG A 454 8.68 20.26 -12.99
CA ARG A 454 7.92 21.18 -12.16
C ARG A 454 8.44 21.19 -10.72
N TYR A 455 8.64 20.01 -10.13
CA TYR A 455 9.20 19.88 -8.77
C TYR A 455 10.56 20.55 -8.64
N ARG A 456 11.44 20.43 -9.64
CA ARG A 456 12.76 21.09 -9.63
C ARG A 456 12.67 22.60 -9.48
N ARG A 457 11.63 23.23 -10.03
CA ARG A 457 11.41 24.69 -9.97
C ARG A 457 10.75 25.13 -8.67
N THR A 458 9.97 24.26 -8.05
CA THR A 458 9.07 24.61 -6.94
C THR A 458 9.56 24.15 -5.58
N MET A 459 10.56 23.27 -5.53
CA MET A 459 11.10 22.71 -4.29
C MET A 459 12.35 23.47 -3.80
N GLY A 460 12.53 23.49 -2.48
CA GLY A 460 13.73 23.98 -1.83
C GLY A 460 14.04 23.21 -0.55
N TRP A 461 15.32 23.16 -0.21
CA TRP A 461 15.82 22.63 1.04
C TRP A 461 16.30 23.80 1.91
N SER A 462 15.63 24.03 3.03
CA SER A 462 15.97 25.09 3.97
C SER A 462 17.16 24.67 4.84
N ILE A 463 18.16 25.55 4.94
CA ILE A 463 19.30 25.37 5.82
C ILE A 463 19.63 26.72 6.45
N GLU A 464 19.42 26.82 7.75
CA GLU A 464 19.65 28.05 8.52
C GLU A 464 18.96 29.23 7.82
N ASP A 465 19.73 30.19 7.27
CA ASP A 465 19.22 31.39 6.63
C ASP A 465 19.09 31.31 5.09
N GLN A 466 19.36 30.14 4.50
CA GLN A 466 19.41 29.93 3.05
C GLN A 466 18.49 28.81 2.58
N VAL A 467 18.09 28.87 1.31
CA VAL A 467 17.34 27.81 0.64
C VAL A 467 18.16 27.27 -0.52
N VAL A 468 18.53 25.99 -0.44
CA VAL A 468 19.17 25.25 -1.53
C VAL A 468 18.08 24.84 -2.52
N ARG A 469 18.14 25.38 -3.74
CA ARG A 469 17.23 25.01 -4.83
C ARG A 469 17.68 23.70 -5.48
N CYS A 470 16.76 23.02 -6.16
CA CYS A 470 17.10 21.81 -6.89
C CYS A 470 18.12 22.10 -7.99
N HIS A 471 19.13 21.23 -8.12
CA HIS A 471 20.15 21.36 -9.15
C HIS A 471 19.51 21.29 -10.56
N PRO A 472 19.98 22.08 -11.55
CA PRO A 472 19.42 22.04 -12.91
C PRO A 472 19.49 20.68 -13.60
N MET A 473 20.44 19.81 -13.23
CA MET A 473 20.50 18.43 -13.73
C MET A 473 19.99 17.41 -12.71
N GLY A 474 19.48 17.85 -11.56
CA GLY A 474 19.12 17.00 -10.42
C GLY A 474 17.74 16.36 -10.48
N GLY A 475 17.12 16.26 -11.66
CA GLY A 475 15.82 15.60 -11.83
C GLY A 475 15.97 14.19 -12.35
N PHE A 476 15.27 13.23 -11.75
CA PHE A 476 15.26 11.86 -12.25
C PHE A 476 13.90 11.17 -12.13
N VAL A 477 13.68 10.15 -12.95
CA VAL A 477 12.49 9.30 -12.89
C VAL A 477 12.89 7.83 -12.90
N ILE A 478 12.32 7.04 -11.97
CA ILE A 478 12.50 5.59 -11.90
C ILE A 478 11.33 4.90 -12.62
N PHE A 479 11.60 4.46 -13.84
CA PHE A 479 10.72 3.59 -14.63
C PHE A 479 11.20 2.14 -14.62
N PRO A 480 10.38 1.16 -15.02
CA PRO A 480 10.85 -0.20 -15.24
C PRO A 480 11.78 -0.29 -16.46
N SER A 481 12.77 -1.18 -16.39
CA SER A 481 13.62 -1.54 -17.53
C SER A 481 12.82 -2.06 -18.74
N PRO A 482 13.36 -1.99 -19.98
CA PRO A 482 14.65 -1.40 -20.36
C PRO A 482 14.53 0.09 -20.68
N ALA A 483 15.65 0.82 -20.56
CA ALA A 483 15.68 2.26 -20.86
C ALA A 483 15.33 2.59 -22.32
N SER A 484 15.61 1.69 -23.26
CA SER A 484 15.29 1.84 -24.69
C SER A 484 13.79 1.92 -24.97
N ALA A 485 12.94 1.40 -24.09
CA ALA A 485 11.48 1.48 -24.23
C ALA A 485 10.93 2.90 -23.96
N TRP A 486 11.74 3.77 -23.36
CA TRP A 486 11.34 5.10 -22.87
C TRP A 486 11.95 6.27 -23.66
N VAL A 487 12.54 6.00 -24.82
CA VAL A 487 13.27 7.00 -25.64
C VAL A 487 12.39 8.19 -26.01
N ASP A 488 11.09 7.97 -26.24
CA ASP A 488 10.14 9.04 -26.56
C ASP A 488 10.02 10.08 -25.43
N LEU A 489 10.14 9.65 -24.16
CA LEU A 489 10.08 10.54 -23.01
C LEU A 489 11.39 11.33 -22.81
N GLN A 490 12.53 10.80 -23.24
CA GLN A 490 13.82 11.51 -23.19
C GLN A 490 13.86 12.70 -24.17
N ARG A 491 13.02 12.67 -25.21
CA ARG A 491 12.95 13.71 -26.24
C ARG A 491 11.87 14.77 -25.97
N LEU A 492 11.30 14.77 -24.77
CA LEU A 492 10.24 15.72 -24.42
C LEU A 492 10.79 17.15 -24.31
N PRO A 493 10.23 18.13 -25.03
CA PRO A 493 10.68 19.51 -24.95
C PRO A 493 10.41 20.06 -23.54
N GLY A 494 11.44 20.63 -22.92
CA GLY A 494 11.36 21.24 -21.57
C GLY A 494 11.58 20.27 -20.41
N ALA A 495 11.47 18.95 -20.61
CA ALA A 495 11.69 17.93 -19.58
C ALA A 495 12.76 16.88 -19.95
N GLY A 496 13.43 17.04 -21.10
CA GLY A 496 14.49 16.13 -21.58
C GLY A 496 15.73 16.06 -20.68
N ASP A 497 15.93 17.06 -19.82
CA ASP A 497 17.02 17.09 -18.83
C ASP A 497 16.74 16.19 -17.60
N CYS A 498 15.55 15.59 -17.51
CA CYS A 498 15.26 14.62 -16.46
C CYS A 498 15.87 13.26 -16.82
N THR A 499 16.72 12.74 -15.94
CA THR A 499 17.40 11.46 -16.16
C THR A 499 16.45 10.29 -15.91
N LEU A 500 16.27 9.41 -16.89
CA LEU A 500 15.50 8.17 -16.73
C LEU A 500 16.46 7.05 -16.29
N LEU A 501 16.24 6.48 -15.10
CA LEU A 501 17.16 5.49 -14.50
C LEU A 501 16.83 4.05 -14.90
N CYS A 502 15.57 3.69 -15.08
CA CYS A 502 15.14 2.42 -15.66
C CYS A 502 15.74 1.12 -15.05
N PRO A 503 15.82 0.94 -13.72
CA PRO A 503 16.43 -0.25 -13.11
C PRO A 503 15.59 -1.53 -13.25
N SER A 504 16.22 -2.66 -12.94
CA SER A 504 15.60 -3.99 -12.82
C SER A 504 15.92 -4.60 -11.46
N PRO A 505 14.97 -5.28 -10.79
CA PRO A 505 15.21 -5.97 -9.51
C PRO A 505 16.34 -7.01 -9.54
N LEU A 506 16.56 -7.64 -10.69
CA LEU A 506 17.66 -8.59 -10.87
C LEU A 506 18.99 -7.93 -11.28
N GLY A 507 19.03 -6.60 -11.34
CA GLY A 507 20.18 -5.79 -11.70
C GLY A 507 20.15 -5.32 -13.15
N ASP A 508 20.44 -4.03 -13.35
CA ASP A 508 20.59 -3.42 -14.67
C ASP A 508 21.83 -2.50 -14.68
N ARG A 509 22.86 -2.88 -15.44
CA ARG A 509 24.12 -2.12 -15.54
C ARG A 509 23.95 -0.78 -16.26
N GLU A 510 22.97 -0.65 -17.13
CA GLU A 510 22.68 0.64 -17.76
C GLU A 510 22.09 1.61 -16.73
N ALA A 511 21.18 1.14 -15.89
CA ALA A 511 20.60 1.94 -14.80
C ALA A 511 21.65 2.44 -13.81
N SER A 512 22.56 1.57 -13.36
CA SER A 512 23.68 1.96 -12.49
C SER A 512 24.54 3.06 -13.11
N ARG A 513 24.94 2.89 -14.38
CA ARG A 513 25.76 3.89 -15.10
C ARG A 513 25.04 5.23 -15.25
N ARG A 514 23.72 5.21 -15.48
CA ARG A 514 22.90 6.43 -15.59
C ARG A 514 22.83 7.17 -14.25
N LEU A 515 22.67 6.46 -13.14
CA LEU A 515 22.70 7.05 -11.79
C LEU A 515 24.07 7.62 -11.46
N GLU A 516 25.15 6.89 -11.74
CA GLU A 516 26.53 7.38 -11.56
C GLU A 516 26.76 8.67 -12.35
N GLY A 517 26.38 8.68 -13.63
CA GLY A 517 26.47 9.87 -14.48
C GLY A 517 25.70 11.05 -13.91
N LEU A 518 24.47 10.83 -13.44
CA LEU A 518 23.64 11.84 -12.79
C LEU A 518 24.32 12.41 -11.53
N LEU A 519 24.80 11.55 -10.64
CA LEU A 519 25.49 11.96 -9.42
C LEU A 519 26.76 12.76 -9.72
N PHE A 520 27.57 12.34 -10.69
CA PHE A 520 28.78 13.06 -11.09
C PHE A 520 28.51 14.41 -11.77
N MET A 521 27.36 14.56 -12.44
CA MET A 521 26.94 15.86 -12.98
C MET A 521 26.47 16.83 -11.91
N VAL A 522 25.84 16.33 -10.83
CA VAL A 522 25.32 17.17 -9.74
C VAL A 522 26.40 17.48 -8.70
N ALA A 523 27.20 16.50 -8.33
CA ALA A 523 28.28 16.59 -7.34
C ALA A 523 29.53 15.85 -7.85
N PRO A 524 30.38 16.50 -8.67
CA PRO A 524 31.55 15.90 -9.30
C PRO A 524 32.54 15.24 -8.31
N GLU A 525 32.56 15.71 -7.06
CA GLU A 525 33.40 15.21 -5.97
C GLU A 525 33.14 13.72 -5.68
N ILE A 526 31.93 13.23 -5.99
CA ILE A 526 31.57 11.81 -5.83
C ILE A 526 32.45 10.92 -6.73
N ARG A 527 33.00 11.45 -7.83
CA ARG A 527 33.87 10.70 -8.75
C ARG A 527 35.26 10.41 -8.18
N THR A 528 35.70 11.17 -7.19
CA THR A 528 37.05 11.05 -6.64
C THR A 528 37.19 9.72 -5.90
N PRO A 529 38.11 8.82 -6.30
CA PRO A 529 38.32 7.55 -5.61
C PRO A 529 38.89 7.78 -4.22
N MET A 530 38.67 6.81 -3.32
CA MET A 530 39.20 6.80 -1.95
C MET A 530 40.66 7.26 -1.94
N SER A 531 40.94 8.34 -1.23
CA SER A 531 42.30 8.60 -0.74
C SER A 531 42.64 7.43 0.18
N SER A 532 43.51 6.53 -0.27
CA SER A 532 44.09 5.50 0.59
C SER A 532 44.85 6.20 1.72
N ALA A 533 44.24 6.23 2.92
CA ALA A 533 44.92 6.48 4.17
C ALA A 533 45.32 5.15 4.80
#